data_AF-A0A7J2KF55-F1
#
_entry.id   AF-A0A7J2KF55-F1
#
_cell.length_a   1.000
_cell.length_b   1.000
_cell.length_c   1.000
_cell.angle_alpha   90.00
_cell.angle_beta   90.00
_cell.angle_gamma   90.00
#
_symmetry.space_group_name_H-M   'P 1'
#
loop_
_entity.id
_entity.type
_entity.pdbx_description
1 polymer ?
#
loop_
_entity_poly.entity_id
_entity_poly.type
_entity_poly.pdbx_seq_one_letter_code
_entity_poly.pdbx_strand_id
1 'polypeptide(L)'
;MSFRLPTPEEIRRLRLRAGLTQKELARRAGVSQSLVARIERGDINPRLSTLKKILDVINEALGVNDEASKIMHTPVITVRPDDTVEYAVHLMDKYGISQIPVLDEHGKIIGTVIDSTLLRKVSEEKTENIFKRK
;
A
#
# COMPACT_ATOMS: atom_id res chain seq x y z
N MET A 1 4.00 3.61 -4.05
CA MET A 1 2.93 4.61 -3.90
C MET A 1 3.32 5.60 -2.82
N SER A 2 3.38 6.89 -3.13
CA SER A 2 3.56 7.93 -2.11
C SER A 2 2.22 8.12 -1.41
N PHE A 3 2.10 7.69 -0.16
CA PHE A 3 0.92 7.99 0.66
C PHE A 3 1.01 9.46 1.07
N ARG A 4 0.22 10.32 0.42
CA ARG A 4 0.15 11.74 0.73
C ARG A 4 -1.19 12.05 1.39
N LEU A 5 -1.15 12.84 2.45
CA LEU A 5 -2.37 13.34 3.10
C LEU A 5 -3.14 14.28 2.16
N PRO A 6 -4.48 14.18 2.13
CA PRO A 6 -5.29 15.07 1.33
C PRO A 6 -5.17 16.51 1.83
N THR A 7 -5.11 17.44 0.89
CA THR A 7 -5.15 18.88 1.12
C THR A 7 -6.53 19.32 1.63
N PRO A 8 -6.63 20.48 2.30
CA PRO A 8 -7.91 21.10 2.68
C PRO A 8 -8.95 21.15 1.56
N GLU A 9 -8.53 21.52 0.36
CA GLU A 9 -9.42 21.61 -0.81
C GLU A 9 -9.91 20.23 -1.28
N GLU A 10 -9.05 19.21 -1.22
CA GLU A 10 -9.43 17.83 -1.53
C GLU A 10 -10.44 17.29 -0.52
N ILE A 11 -10.26 17.57 0.78
CA ILE A 11 -11.24 17.19 1.82
C ILE A 11 -12.61 17.80 1.50
N ARG A 12 -12.66 19.10 1.18
CA ARG A 12 -13.90 19.78 0.79
C ARG A 12 -14.54 19.14 -0.45
N ARG A 13 -13.73 18.87 -1.47
CA ARG A 13 -14.18 18.28 -2.74
C ARG A 13 -14.75 16.88 -2.52
N LEU A 14 -14.06 16.03 -1.76
CA LEU A 14 -14.49 14.67 -1.45
C LEU A 14 -15.78 14.68 -0.62
N ARG A 15 -15.89 15.55 0.39
CA ARG A 15 -17.12 15.72 1.16
C ARG A 15 -18.31 16.07 0.26
N LEU A 16 -18.14 17.02 -0.66
CA LEU A 16 -19.22 17.44 -1.57
C LEU A 16 -19.59 16.32 -2.55
N ARG A 17 -18.62 15.58 -3.09
CA ARG A 17 -18.87 14.39 -3.92
C ARG A 17 -19.63 13.30 -3.17
N ALA A 18 -19.40 13.18 -1.86
CA ALA A 18 -20.12 12.28 -0.98
C ALA A 18 -21.54 12.76 -0.64
N GLY A 19 -21.98 13.91 -1.14
CA GLY A 19 -23.30 14.49 -0.83
C GLY A 19 -23.44 15.02 0.59
N LEU A 20 -22.33 15.20 1.32
CA LEU A 20 -22.35 15.57 2.73
C LEU A 20 -22.25 17.10 2.92
N THR A 21 -23.07 17.64 3.81
CA THR A 21 -22.83 19.00 4.34
C THR A 21 -21.71 18.96 5.38
N GLN A 22 -21.09 20.10 5.70
CA GLN A 22 -20.10 20.15 6.79
C GLN A 22 -20.70 19.72 8.13
N LYS A 23 -21.97 20.07 8.38
CA LYS A 23 -22.71 19.68 9.58
C LYS A 23 -22.89 18.17 9.66
N GLU A 24 -23.26 17.55 8.54
CA GLU A 24 -23.50 16.11 8.47
C GLU A 24 -22.20 15.30 8.60
N LEU A 25 -21.13 15.73 7.92
CA LEU A 25 -19.81 15.14 8.07
C LEU A 25 -19.32 15.21 9.52
N ALA A 26 -19.45 16.38 10.15
CA ALA A 26 -19.02 16.58 11.52
C ALA A 26 -19.81 15.69 12.51
N ARG A 27 -21.14 15.64 12.35
CA ARG A 27 -22.03 14.80 13.15
C ARG A 27 -21.65 13.32 13.06
N ARG A 28 -21.44 12.81 11.84
CA ARG A 28 -21.04 11.40 11.60
C ARG A 28 -19.63 11.09 12.11
N ALA A 29 -18.70 12.03 11.98
CA ALA A 29 -17.31 11.86 12.43
C ALA A 29 -17.12 12.09 13.95
N GLY A 30 -18.16 12.51 14.67
CA GLY A 30 -18.10 12.81 16.11
C GLY A 30 -17.20 14.02 16.43
N VAL A 31 -17.24 15.05 15.57
CA VAL A 31 -16.48 16.30 15.72
C VAL A 31 -17.42 17.52 15.57
N SER A 32 -16.94 18.72 15.91
CA SER A 32 -17.73 19.93 15.68
C SER A 32 -17.73 20.35 14.21
N GLN A 33 -18.84 20.95 13.74
CA GLN A 33 -18.91 21.50 12.38
C GLN A 33 -17.90 22.63 12.16
N SER A 34 -17.61 23.42 13.21
CA SER A 34 -16.58 24.46 13.17
C SER A 34 -15.17 23.90 12.91
N LEU A 35 -14.87 22.70 13.42
CA LEU A 35 -13.59 22.03 13.18
C LEU A 35 -13.46 21.65 11.70
N VAL A 36 -14.48 21.04 11.12
CA VAL A 36 -14.52 20.69 9.69
C VAL A 36 -14.35 21.93 8.81
N ALA A 37 -15.06 23.03 9.13
CA ALA A 37 -14.96 24.27 8.37
C ALA A 37 -13.57 24.92 8.43
N ARG A 38 -12.85 24.82 9.56
CA ARG A 38 -11.47 25.30 9.70
C ARG A 38 -10.48 24.40 8.96
N ILE A 39 -10.70 23.08 8.96
CA ILE A 39 -9.89 22.13 8.19
C ILE A 39 -9.98 22.43 6.69
N GLU A 40 -11.20 22.57 6.16
CA GLU A 40 -11.42 22.78 4.71
C GLU A 40 -10.89 24.13 4.21
N ARG A 41 -10.78 25.12 5.09
CA ARG A 41 -10.16 26.41 4.78
C ARG A 41 -8.63 26.39 4.89
N GLY A 42 -8.06 25.37 5.52
CA GLY A 42 -6.62 25.28 5.77
C GLY A 42 -6.14 26.11 6.97
N ASP A 43 -7.06 26.61 7.80
CA ASP A 43 -6.73 27.47 8.95
C ASP A 43 -6.10 26.70 10.12
N ILE A 44 -6.15 25.36 10.08
CA ILE A 44 -5.63 24.50 11.13
C ILE A 44 -4.97 23.25 10.56
N ASN A 45 -4.00 22.73 11.32
CA ASN A 45 -3.48 21.39 11.15
C ASN A 45 -4.19 20.43 12.14
N PRO A 46 -5.14 19.60 11.69
CA PRO A 46 -5.84 18.68 12.57
C PRO A 46 -4.92 17.55 13.06
N ARG A 47 -5.23 16.98 14.23
CA ARG A 47 -4.60 15.71 14.63
C ARG A 47 -4.94 14.63 13.60
N LEU A 48 -3.99 13.72 13.34
CA LEU A 48 -4.21 12.60 12.42
C LEU A 48 -5.45 11.77 12.79
N SER A 49 -5.72 11.59 14.08
CA SER A 49 -6.91 10.87 14.56
C SER A 49 -8.23 11.57 14.19
N THR A 50 -8.25 12.90 14.18
CA THR A 50 -9.42 13.69 13.73
C THR A 50 -9.57 13.61 12.22
N LEU A 51 -8.47 13.79 11.48
CA LEU A 51 -8.49 13.69 10.03
C LEU A 51 -8.96 12.30 9.58
N LYS A 52 -8.48 11.24 10.23
CA LYS A 52 -8.90 9.86 9.97
C LYS A 52 -10.42 9.69 10.12
N LYS A 53 -11.00 10.12 11.25
CA LYS A 53 -12.46 10.05 11.47
C LYS A 53 -13.26 10.73 10.36
N ILE A 54 -12.79 11.87 9.89
CA ILE A 54 -13.43 12.62 8.78
C ILE A 54 -13.32 11.83 7.47
N LEU A 55 -12.14 11.30 7.16
CA LEU A 55 -11.90 10.54 5.93
C LEU A 55 -12.67 9.22 5.92
N ASP A 56 -12.76 8.51 7.04
CA ASP A 56 -13.51 7.26 7.17
C ASP A 56 -14.99 7.48 6.80
N VAL A 57 -15.61 8.55 7.32
CA VAL A 57 -17.00 8.92 6.99
C VAL A 57 -17.18 9.28 5.52
N ILE A 58 -16.23 10.03 4.95
CA ILE A 58 -16.26 10.41 3.54
C ILE A 58 -16.14 9.16 2.64
N ASN A 59 -15.20 8.26 2.95
CA ASN A 59 -14.97 7.04 2.17
C ASN A 59 -16.18 6.10 2.24
N GLU A 60 -16.76 5.93 3.43
CA GLU A 60 -18.00 5.16 3.63
C GLU A 60 -19.15 5.75 2.79
N ALA A 61 -19.34 7.08 2.84
CA ALA A 61 -20.38 7.76 2.07
C ALA A 61 -20.17 7.69 0.54
N LEU A 62 -18.91 7.60 0.09
CA LEU A 62 -18.56 7.40 -1.32
C LEU A 62 -18.66 5.94 -1.77
N GLY A 63 -18.95 4.99 -0.87
CA GLY A 63 -18.90 3.56 -1.18
C GLY A 63 -17.50 3.09 -1.55
N VAL A 64 -16.46 3.80 -1.10
CA VAL A 64 -15.08 3.34 -1.18
C VAL A 64 -14.94 2.24 -0.14
N ASN A 65 -15.32 1.03 -0.53
CA ASN A 65 -14.98 -0.18 0.20
C ASN A 65 -13.54 -0.52 -0.14
N ASP A 66 -12.70 -0.72 0.89
CA ASP A 66 -11.32 -1.21 0.80
C ASP A 66 -11.28 -2.69 0.37
N GLU A 67 -11.97 -3.02 -0.72
CA GLU A 67 -11.85 -4.32 -1.36
C GLU A 67 -10.45 -4.41 -1.95
N ALA A 68 -9.66 -5.37 -1.49
CA ALA A 68 -8.30 -5.59 -1.97
C ALA A 68 -8.25 -5.71 -3.50
N SER A 69 -9.28 -6.28 -4.12
CA SER A 69 -9.45 -6.40 -5.57
C SER A 69 -9.41 -5.06 -6.33
N LYS A 70 -9.81 -3.94 -5.71
CA LYS A 70 -9.83 -2.61 -6.34
C LYS A 70 -8.49 -1.88 -6.29
N ILE A 71 -7.54 -2.36 -5.48
CA ILE A 71 -6.26 -1.69 -5.21
C ILE A 71 -5.07 -2.60 -5.58
N MET A 72 -5.26 -3.93 -5.54
CA MET A 72 -4.23 -4.90 -5.93
C MET A 72 -3.86 -4.77 -7.40
N HIS A 73 -2.61 -5.08 -7.71
CA HIS A 73 -2.16 -5.21 -9.10
C HIS A 73 -2.40 -6.64 -9.57
N THR A 74 -2.99 -6.77 -10.76
CA THR A 74 -3.21 -8.06 -11.43
C THR A 74 -2.76 -7.93 -12.90
N PRO A 75 -2.10 -8.94 -13.49
CA PRO A 75 -1.73 -10.22 -12.89
C PRO A 75 -0.61 -10.10 -11.84
N VAL A 76 -0.61 -11.00 -10.86
CA VAL A 76 0.49 -11.12 -9.89
C VAL A 76 1.68 -11.79 -10.59
N ILE A 77 2.87 -11.22 -10.45
CA ILE A 77 4.12 -11.84 -10.93
C ILE A 77 4.53 -12.92 -9.93
N THR A 78 4.83 -14.12 -10.43
CA THR A 78 5.09 -15.31 -9.60
C THR A 78 6.26 -16.13 -10.16
N VAL A 79 6.86 -16.96 -9.33
CA VAL A 79 7.85 -17.98 -9.74
C VAL A 79 7.46 -19.35 -9.22
N ARG A 80 8.05 -20.40 -9.78
CA ARG A 80 7.96 -21.79 -9.29
C ARG A 80 9.17 -22.16 -8.43
N PRO A 81 9.11 -23.26 -7.66
CA PRO A 81 10.22 -23.67 -6.78
C PRO A 81 11.44 -24.17 -7.56
N ASP A 82 11.22 -24.58 -8.81
CA ASP A 82 12.23 -25.05 -9.78
C ASP A 82 12.80 -23.92 -10.65
N ASP A 83 12.25 -22.70 -10.58
CA ASP A 83 12.82 -21.54 -11.26
C ASP A 83 14.16 -21.12 -10.65
N THR A 84 15.06 -20.60 -11.48
CA THR A 84 16.36 -20.15 -11.01
C THR A 84 16.27 -18.83 -10.24
N VAL A 85 17.24 -18.61 -9.35
CA VAL A 85 17.37 -17.35 -8.61
C VAL A 85 17.58 -16.19 -9.58
N GLU A 86 18.38 -16.38 -10.63
CA GLU A 86 18.64 -15.38 -11.67
C GLU A 86 17.34 -14.94 -12.36
N TYR A 87 16.43 -15.88 -12.62
CA TYR A 87 15.13 -15.57 -13.21
C TYR A 87 14.26 -14.74 -12.26
N ALA A 88 14.22 -15.09 -10.97
CA ALA A 88 13.51 -14.31 -9.97
C ALA A 88 14.06 -12.87 -9.86
N VAL A 89 15.39 -12.71 -9.86
CA VAL A 89 16.05 -11.37 -9.86
C VAL A 89 15.71 -10.59 -11.12
N HIS A 90 15.73 -11.24 -12.29
CA HIS A 90 15.34 -10.60 -13.54
C HIS A 90 13.90 -10.07 -13.50
N LEU A 91 12.96 -10.85 -12.96
CA LEU A 91 11.57 -10.41 -12.78
C LEU A 91 11.47 -9.24 -11.78
N MET A 92 12.20 -9.30 -10.67
CA MET A 92 12.25 -8.22 -9.67
C MET A 92 12.70 -6.89 -10.30
N ASP A 93 13.79 -6.91 -11.05
CA ASP A 93 14.32 -5.73 -11.76
C ASP A 93 13.36 -5.23 -12.84
N LYS A 94 12.89 -6.14 -13.70
CA LYS A 94 11.97 -5.83 -14.80
C LYS A 94 10.67 -5.17 -14.34
N TYR A 95 10.11 -5.62 -13.22
CA TYR A 95 8.82 -5.12 -12.71
C TYR A 95 8.96 -4.14 -11.55
N GLY A 96 10.19 -3.83 -11.10
CA GLY A 96 10.44 -2.92 -9.98
C GLY A 96 9.85 -3.41 -8.65
N ILE A 97 9.88 -4.72 -8.41
CA ILE A 97 9.33 -5.36 -7.22
C ILE A 97 10.44 -6.04 -6.42
N SER A 98 10.39 -5.97 -5.10
CA SER A 98 11.40 -6.58 -4.21
C SER A 98 11.00 -7.95 -3.66
N GLN A 99 9.76 -8.39 -3.96
CA GLN A 99 9.19 -9.61 -3.43
C GLN A 99 8.32 -10.31 -4.48
N ILE A 100 8.49 -11.62 -4.59
CA ILE A 100 7.73 -12.47 -5.51
C ILE A 100 7.19 -13.70 -4.74
N PRO A 101 5.90 -14.04 -4.84
CA PRO A 101 5.36 -15.28 -4.30
C PRO A 101 5.78 -16.51 -5.13
N VAL A 102 6.03 -17.62 -4.45
CA VAL A 102 6.37 -18.91 -5.05
C VAL A 102 5.12 -19.79 -5.06
N LEU A 103 4.70 -20.22 -6.25
CA LEU A 103 3.56 -21.10 -6.45
C LEU A 103 4.02 -22.52 -6.79
N ASP A 104 3.33 -23.54 -6.28
CA ASP A 104 3.50 -24.91 -6.78
C ASP A 104 2.81 -25.13 -8.14
N GLU A 105 2.91 -26.35 -8.66
CA GLU A 105 2.30 -26.76 -9.93
C GLU A 105 0.77 -26.70 -9.98
N HIS A 106 0.11 -26.65 -8.81
CA HIS A 106 -1.33 -26.50 -8.68
C HIS A 106 -1.76 -25.04 -8.47
N GLY A 107 -0.81 -24.09 -8.50
CA GLY A 107 -1.08 -22.67 -8.28
C GLY A 107 -1.32 -22.32 -6.81
N LYS A 108 -0.87 -23.16 -5.87
CA LYS A 108 -0.93 -22.85 -4.43
C LYS A 108 0.35 -22.13 -4.01
N ILE A 109 0.21 -21.07 -3.21
CA ILE A 109 1.36 -20.35 -2.64
C ILE A 109 2.05 -21.24 -1.61
N ILE A 110 3.34 -21.52 -1.83
CA ILE A 110 4.17 -22.30 -0.92
C ILE A 110 5.29 -21.49 -0.25
N GLY A 111 5.51 -20.25 -0.70
CA GLY A 111 6.52 -19.38 -0.12
C GLY A 111 6.66 -18.03 -0.82
N THR A 112 7.75 -17.33 -0.53
CA THR A 112 8.10 -16.05 -1.14
C THR A 112 9.61 -15.88 -1.26
N VAL A 113 10.04 -15.20 -2.31
CA VAL A 113 11.42 -14.77 -2.53
C VAL A 113 11.48 -13.25 -2.33
N ILE A 114 12.47 -12.79 -1.56
CA ILE A 114 12.70 -11.38 -1.24
C ILE A 114 14.13 -11.03 -1.62
N ASP A 115 14.36 -9.88 -2.26
CA ASP A 115 15.68 -9.40 -2.71
C ASP A 115 16.79 -9.52 -1.64
N SER A 116 16.48 -9.10 -0.41
CA SER A 116 17.37 -9.09 0.76
C SER A 116 17.79 -10.49 1.18
N THR A 117 16.94 -11.50 0.94
CA THR A 117 17.27 -12.89 1.23
C THR A 117 18.17 -13.49 0.14
N LEU A 118 17.98 -13.08 -1.12
CA LEU A 118 18.83 -13.51 -2.23
C LEU A 118 20.25 -12.96 -2.10
N LEU A 119 20.39 -11.68 -1.80
CA LEU A 119 21.70 -11.03 -1.62
C LEU A 119 22.52 -11.69 -0.51
N ARG A 120 21.86 -12.03 0.61
CA ARG A 120 22.51 -12.73 1.73
C ARG A 120 23.05 -14.10 1.30
N LYS A 121 22.24 -14.91 0.63
CA LYS A 121 22.67 -16.25 0.17
C LYS A 121 23.80 -16.21 -0.85
N VAL A 122 23.76 -15.28 -1.82
CA VAL A 122 24.85 -15.10 -2.80
C VAL A 122 26.16 -14.67 -2.11
N SER A 123 26.08 -13.84 -1.07
CA SER A 123 27.25 -13.45 -0.28
C SER A 123 27.82 -14.60 0.56
N GLU A 124 26.96 -15.45 1.10
CA GLU A 124 27.35 -16.66 1.85
C GLU A 124 28.01 -17.70 0.90
N GLU A 125 27.44 -17.96 -0.28
CA GLU A 125 28.01 -18.86 -1.30
C GLU A 125 29.34 -18.38 -1.89
N LYS A 126 29.50 -17.06 -2.09
CA LYS A 126 30.79 -16.49 -2.52
C LYS A 126 31.86 -16.64 -1.43
N THR A 127 31.48 -16.52 -0.16
CA THR A 127 32.42 -16.69 0.96
C THR A 127 32.93 -18.14 1.04
N GLU A 128 32.06 -19.14 0.83
CA GLU A 128 32.47 -20.55 0.80
C GLU A 128 33.40 -20.91 -0.37
N ASN A 129 33.21 -20.30 -1.54
CA ASN A 129 34.04 -20.56 -2.72
C ASN A 129 35.41 -19.87 -2.68
N ILE A 130 35.62 -18.85 -1.84
CA ILE A 130 36.94 -18.22 -1.65
C ILE A 130 37.86 -19.14 -0.84
N PHE A 131 37.33 -19.90 0.13
CA PHE A 131 38.13 -20.84 0.94
C PHE A 131 38.48 -22.17 0.23
N LYS A 132 37.90 -22.44 -0.95
CA LYS A 132 38.15 -23.67 -1.73
C LYS A 132 39.15 -23.51 -2.88
N ARG A 133 39.71 -22.32 -3.11
CA ARG A 133 40.85 -22.16 -4.03
C ARG A 133 42.16 -22.43 -3.30
N LYS A 134 42.64 -23.68 -3.36
CA LYS A 134 44.07 -24.02 -3.21
C LYS A 134 44.73 -23.98 -4.58
#